data_AF-A0A3L7S611-F1
#
_entry.id   AF-A0A3L7S611-F1
#
_cell.length_a   1.000
_cell.length_b   1.000
_cell.length_c   1.000
_cell.angle_alpha   90.00
_cell.angle_beta   90.00
_cell.angle_gamma   90.00
#
_symmetry.space_group_name_H-M   'P 1'
#
loop_
_entity.id
_entity.type
_entity.pdbx_description
1 polymer ?
#
loop_
_entity_poly.entity_id
_entity_poly.type
_entity_poly.pdbx_seq_one_letter_code
_entity_poly.pdbx_strand_id
1 'polypeptide(L)'
;MKSFLERRDRWGNGYSLWLMVGVVFALPLMIWSLKQLRMENDVAGWLPSDDPQSKILAWYQNLFPEEDRVLVSWDDCTLTDPR
;
A
#
# COMPACT_ATOMS: atom_id res chain seq x y z
N MET A 1 -41.83 13.27 11.76
CA MET A 1 -40.73 12.93 12.68
C MET A 1 -39.60 13.91 12.40
N LYS A 2 -39.22 14.77 13.36
CA LYS A 2 -38.12 15.72 13.14
C LYS A 2 -36.81 14.93 12.97
N SER A 3 -36.06 15.24 11.92
CA SER A 3 -34.77 14.58 11.66
C SER A 3 -33.87 14.75 12.87
N PHE A 4 -33.16 13.70 13.28
CA PHE A 4 -32.19 13.76 14.39
C PHE A 4 -31.16 14.89 14.20
N LEU A 5 -30.90 15.26 12.94
CA LEU A 5 -29.99 16.33 12.52
C LEU A 5 -30.52 17.75 12.80
N GLU A 6 -31.83 17.94 12.87
CA GLU A 6 -32.47 19.24 13.15
C GLU A 6 -32.60 19.53 14.64
N ARG A 7 -32.27 18.56 15.50
CA ARG A 7 -32.34 18.74 16.94
C ARG A 7 -31.27 19.78 17.31
N ARG A 8 -31.71 20.89 17.91
CA ARG A 8 -30.85 22.04 18.21
C ARG A 8 -30.20 21.84 19.58
N ASP A 9 -28.92 22.15 19.69
CA ASP A 9 -28.19 22.19 20.95
C ASP A 9 -28.61 23.39 21.80
N ARG A 10 -28.04 23.51 23.00
CA ARG A 10 -28.33 24.59 23.96
C ARG A 10 -27.96 25.99 23.43
N TRP A 11 -27.20 26.08 22.35
CA TRP A 11 -26.76 27.32 21.69
C TRP A 11 -27.49 27.55 20.35
N GLY A 12 -28.47 26.72 20.01
CA GLY A 12 -29.31 26.89 18.82
C GLY A 12 -28.71 26.34 17.53
N ASN A 13 -27.59 25.63 17.58
CA ASN A 13 -26.98 24.97 16.42
C ASN A 13 -27.56 23.56 16.23
N GLY A 14 -27.78 23.14 14.98
CA GLY A 14 -28.20 21.77 14.69
C GLY A 14 -27.06 20.76 14.87
N TYR A 15 -27.37 19.51 15.24
CA TYR A 15 -26.37 18.43 15.33
C TYR A 15 -25.59 18.19 14.02
N SER A 16 -26.11 18.62 12.88
CA SER A 16 -25.40 18.59 11.60
C SER A 16 -24.08 19.37 11.63
N LEU A 17 -24.01 20.50 12.34
CA LEU A 17 -22.79 21.29 12.49
C LEU A 17 -21.72 20.52 13.26
N TRP A 18 -22.09 19.88 14.36
CA TRP A 18 -21.18 19.07 15.17
C TRP A 18 -20.67 17.84 14.42
N LEU A 19 -21.53 17.22 13.61
CA LEU A 19 -21.13 16.12 12.73
C LEU A 19 -20.12 16.59 11.68
N MET A 20 -20.34 17.77 11.08
CA MET A 20 -19.39 18.35 10.12
C MET A 20 -18.04 18.67 10.76
N VAL A 21 -18.04 19.25 11.97
CA VAL A 21 -16.82 19.49 12.75
C VAL A 21 -16.08 18.18 13.03
N GLY A 22 -16.80 17.13 13.46
CA GLY A 22 -16.21 15.82 13.69
C GLY A 22 -15.56 15.22 12.45
N VAL A 23 -16.22 15.33 11.29
CA VAL A 23 -15.67 14.87 10.01
C VAL A 23 -14.42 15.65 9.61
N VAL A 24 -14.47 16.99 9.68
CA VAL A 24 -13.33 17.86 9.33
C VAL A 24 -12.14 17.60 10.25
N PHE A 25 -12.40 17.33 11.54
CA PHE A 25 -11.36 16.97 12.50
C PHE A 25 -10.74 15.60 12.25
N ALA A 26 -11.55 14.60 11.86
CA ALA A 26 -11.06 13.25 11.56
C ALA A 26 -10.32 13.16 10.22
N LEU A 27 -10.67 14.01 9.25
CA LEU A 27 -10.12 14.01 7.90
C LEU A 27 -8.57 14.04 7.84
N PRO A 28 -7.86 14.97 8.51
CA PRO A 28 -6.40 15.03 8.44
C PRO A 28 -5.71 13.77 9.01
N LEU A 29 -6.29 13.14 10.04
CA LEU A 29 -5.77 11.89 10.60
C LEU A 29 -5.87 10.74 9.60
N MET A 30 -7.01 10.64 8.91
CA MET A 30 -7.21 9.63 7.86
C MET A 30 -6.23 9.84 6.70
N ILE A 31 -6.05 11.09 6.25
CA ILE A 31 -5.09 11.42 5.19
C ILE A 31 -3.66 11.08 5.61
N TRP A 32 -3.29 11.37 6.86
CA TRP A 32 -1.96 11.06 7.38
C TRP A 32 -1.72 9.54 7.44
N SER A 33 -2.71 8.76 7.87
CA SER A 33 -2.63 7.30 7.87
C SER A 33 -2.47 6.74 6.46
N LEU A 34 -3.20 7.27 5.47
CA LEU A 34 -3.08 6.82 4.08
C LEU A 34 -1.69 7.12 3.49
N LYS A 35 -1.05 8.23 3.87
CA LYS A 35 0.32 8.54 3.43
C LYS A 35 1.38 7.56 3.93
N GLN A 36 1.09 6.82 5.00
CA GLN A 36 2.02 5.82 5.54
C GLN A 36 1.86 4.46 4.88
N LEU A 37 0.83 4.26 4.04
CA LEU A 37 0.69 3.04 3.28
C LEU A 37 1.80 2.97 2.23
N ARG A 38 2.83 2.19 2.51
CA ARG A 38 3.81 1.78 1.52
C ARG A 38 3.13 0.74 0.64
N MET A 39 2.83 1.12 -0.61
CA MET A 39 2.30 0.20 -1.61
C MET A 39 3.44 -0.71 -2.08
N GLU A 40 3.73 -1.76 -1.31
CA GLU A 40 4.59 -2.84 -1.79
C GLU A 40 3.78 -3.70 -2.76
N ASN A 41 4.08 -3.54 -4.06
CA ASN A 41 3.57 -4.43 -5.09
C ASN A 41 4.39 -5.72 -5.05
N ASP A 42 4.15 -6.50 -4.00
CA ASP A 42 4.81 -7.79 -3.83
C ASP A 42 4.17 -8.82 -4.77
N VAL A 43 4.61 -8.81 -6.03
CA VAL A 43 4.22 -9.79 -7.05
C VAL A 43 4.62 -11.21 -6.61
N ALA A 44 5.60 -11.37 -5.72
CA ALA A 44 6.00 -12.68 -5.21
C ALA A 44 4.90 -13.31 -4.33
N GLY A 45 4.01 -12.50 -3.74
CA GLY A 45 2.86 -12.96 -2.95
C GLY A 45 1.68 -13.48 -3.77
N TRP A 46 1.70 -13.40 -5.10
CA TRP A 46 0.60 -13.84 -5.96
C TRP A 46 0.59 -15.35 -6.22
N LEU A 47 1.77 -15.98 -6.13
CA LEU A 47 1.89 -17.43 -6.30
C LEU A 47 1.81 -18.13 -4.93
N PRO A 48 1.20 -19.33 -4.86
CA PRO A 48 1.24 -20.16 -3.66
C PRO A 48 2.69 -20.41 -3.25
N SER A 49 2.99 -20.34 -1.95
CA SER A 49 4.33 -20.53 -1.39
C SER A 49 4.95 -21.91 -1.68
N ASP A 50 4.15 -22.87 -2.13
CA ASP A 50 4.61 -24.20 -2.52
C ASP A 50 4.98 -24.33 -4.01
N ASP A 51 4.80 -23.28 -4.80
CA ASP A 51 5.24 -23.28 -6.19
C ASP A 51 6.79 -23.25 -6.27
N PRO A 52 7.44 -24.14 -7.04
CA PRO A 52 8.89 -24.17 -7.18
C PRO A 52 9.51 -22.85 -7.66
N GLN A 53 8.81 -22.10 -8.51
CA GLN A 53 9.32 -20.82 -9.03
C GLN A 53 9.22 -19.71 -7.99
N SER A 54 8.18 -19.72 -7.15
CA SER A 54 8.07 -18.80 -6.02
C SER A 54 9.20 -18.99 -4.99
N LYS A 55 9.63 -20.23 -4.74
CA LYS A 55 10.76 -20.55 -3.84
C LYS A 55 12.10 -20.04 -4.39
N ILE A 56 12.32 -20.15 -5.70
CA ILE A 56 13.53 -19.63 -6.37
C ILE A 56 13.55 -18.10 -6.31
N LEU A 57 12.42 -17.44 -6.58
CA LEU A 57 12.28 -15.99 -6.50
C LEU A 57 12.53 -15.48 -5.08
N ALA A 58 11.94 -16.12 -4.07
CA ALA A 58 12.12 -15.75 -2.66
C ALA A 58 13.57 -15.99 -2.19
N TRP A 59 14.21 -17.08 -2.62
CA TRP A 59 15.64 -17.30 -2.39
C TRP A 59 16.49 -16.18 -3.00
N TYR A 60 16.22 -15.82 -4.25
CA TYR A 60 16.94 -14.77 -4.97
C TYR A 60 16.79 -13.39 -4.33
N GLN A 61 15.56 -13.00 -3.96
CA GLN A 61 15.27 -11.72 -3.28
C GLN A 61 15.98 -11.60 -1.91
N ASN A 62 16.15 -12.72 -1.19
CA ASN A 62 16.89 -12.73 0.09
C ASN A 62 18.40 -12.52 -0.10
N LEU A 63 18.97 -12.99 -1.22
CA LEU A 63 20.40 -12.86 -1.52
C LEU A 63 20.74 -11.51 -2.14
N PHE A 64 19.82 -10.91 -2.89
CA PHE A 64 20.01 -9.66 -3.62
C PHE A 64 18.87 -8.68 -3.27
N PRO A 65 18.92 -8.05 -2.09
CA PRO A 65 17.86 -7.15 -1.62
C PRO A 65 17.85 -5.76 -2.27
N GLU A 66 18.87 -5.40 -3.06
CA GLU A 66 18.93 -4.10 -3.75
C GLU A 66 18.34 -4.18 -5.17
N GLU A 67 17.41 -3.28 -5.48
CA GLU A 67 16.77 -3.14 -6.80
C GLU A 67 17.73 -2.70 -7.93
N ASP A 68 18.99 -2.41 -7.59
CA ASP A 68 20.05 -1.99 -8.50
C ASP A 68 20.53 -3.17 -9.36
N ARG A 69 19.78 -3.40 -10.42
CA ARG A 69 20.08 -4.39 -11.45
C ARG A 69 21.29 -3.94 -12.27
N VAL A 70 22.44 -4.57 -12.05
CA VAL A 70 23.58 -4.47 -12.97
C VAL A 70 23.44 -5.55 -14.04
N LEU A 71 22.95 -5.17 -15.23
CA LEU A 71 22.96 -6.03 -16.40
C LEU A 71 24.31 -5.89 -17.12
N VAL A 72 25.13 -6.94 -17.09
CA VAL A 72 26.41 -7.00 -17.80
C VAL A 72 26.25 -7.91 -19.01
N SER A 73 26.45 -7.36 -20.21
CA SER A 73 26.54 -8.13 -21.46
C SER A 73 27.87 -7.83 -22.15
N TRP A 74 28.47 -8.84 -22.76
CA TRP A 74 29.62 -8.71 -23.67
C TRP A 74 29.32 -9.47 -24.96
N ASP A 75 30.16 -9.28 -25.98
CA ASP A 75 29.87 -9.70 -27.36
C ASP A 75 29.62 -11.21 -27.52
N ASP A 76 30.14 -12.05 -26.62
CA ASP A 76 29.95 -13.51 -26.63
C ASP A 76 28.90 -14.01 -25.62
N CYS A 77 28.13 -13.13 -24.98
CA CYS A 77 27.12 -13.52 -24.00
C CYS A 77 25.95 -14.26 -24.67
N THR A 78 25.95 -15.59 -24.62
CA THR A 78 24.87 -16.44 -25.17
C THR A 78 24.23 -17.30 -24.08
N LEU A 79 22.91 -17.53 -24.16
CA LEU A 79 22.18 -18.38 -23.19
C LEU A 79 22.71 -19.83 -23.12
N THR A 80 23.44 -20.25 -24.14
CA THR A 80 24.02 -21.59 -24.28
C THR A 80 25.51 -21.62 -23.98
N ASP A 81 26.09 -20.53 -23.47
CA ASP A 81 27.52 -20.50 -23.16
C ASP A 81 27.81 -21.44 -21.98
N PRO A 82 28.68 -22.45 -22.14
CA PRO A 82 29.05 -23.37 -21.07
C PRO A 82 30.11 -22.79 -20.10
N ARG A 83 30.59 -21.56 -20.31
CA ARG A 83 31.64 -20.91 -19.49
C ARG A 83 31.12 -20.32 -18.19
#